data_AF-A0A9D6P176-F1
#
_entry.id   AF-A0A9D6P176-F1
#
_cell.length_a   1.000
_cell.length_b   1.000
_cell.length_c   1.000
_cell.angle_alpha   90.00
_cell.angle_beta   90.00
_cell.angle_gamma   90.00
#
_symmetry.space_group_name_H-M   'P 1'
#
loop_
_entity.id
_entity.type
_entity.pdbx_description
1 polymer ?
#
loop_
_entity_poly.entity_id
_entity_poly.type
_entity_poly.pdbx_seq_one_letter_code
_entity_poly.pdbx_strand_id
1 'polypeptide(L)'
;MDCFNQCYKDGIVTISCLPCFIQNISSFLFSSVAAVAVIYSLFAAWKFVISQGDAQKVAEARKTLTFALAGLAVVLLSYFAIKTLSQILGIDLL
;
A
#
# COMPACT_ATOMS: atom_id res chain seq x y z
N MET A 1 6.86 13.16 12.84
CA MET A 1 7.47 14.08 11.87
C MET A 1 8.78 14.62 12.44
N ASP A 2 9.69 13.75 12.92
CA ASP A 2 10.95 14.19 13.58
C ASP A 2 12.16 13.31 13.23
N CYS A 3 12.18 12.71 12.03
CA CYS A 3 13.31 11.87 11.60
C CYS A 3 14.57 12.69 11.28
N PHE A 4 14.45 14.00 11.03
CA PHE A 4 15.59 14.86 10.72
C PHE A 4 16.54 15.04 11.92
N ASN A 5 16.02 15.13 13.15
CA ASN A 5 16.85 15.23 14.35
C ASN A 5 17.57 13.92 14.70
N GLN A 6 17.15 12.79 14.12
CA GLN A 6 17.81 11.49 14.29
C GLN A 6 18.86 11.21 13.19
N CYS A 7 18.78 11.93 12.08
CA CYS A 7 19.81 11.98 11.02
C CYS A 7 21.09 12.72 11.43
N TYR A 8 20.99 13.60 12.43
CA TYR A 8 22.02 14.56 12.82
C TYR A 8 22.34 14.43 14.31
N LYS A 9 22.64 13.21 14.77
CA LYS A 9 23.30 13.03 16.06
C LYS A 9 24.82 13.01 15.83
N ASP A 10 25.53 13.85 16.59
CA ASP A 10 27.00 13.85 16.72
C ASP A 10 27.81 14.36 15.51
N GLY A 11 27.23 15.22 14.66
CA GLY A 11 28.01 15.96 13.64
C GLY A 11 28.50 15.13 12.45
N ILE A 12 28.02 13.90 12.30
CA ILE A 12 28.24 13.00 11.16
C ILE A 12 26.90 12.55 10.57
N VAL A 13 26.83 12.48 9.23
CA VAL A 13 25.64 12.02 8.51
C VAL A 13 25.53 10.50 8.64
N THR A 14 24.51 10.01 9.36
CA THR A 14 24.29 8.56 9.56
C THR A 14 23.36 8.00 8.48
N ILE A 15 23.59 6.75 8.03
CA ILE A 15 22.77 6.05 7.00
C ILE A 15 21.31 5.82 7.47
N SER A 16 21.02 6.07 8.74
CA SER A 16 19.68 6.12 9.35
C SER A 16 18.74 7.19 8.77
N CYS A 17 19.15 7.94 7.74
CA CYS A 17 18.27 8.86 6.99
C CYS A 17 17.41 8.19 5.93
N LEU A 18 17.81 7.02 5.43
CA LEU A 18 17.05 6.27 4.43
C LEU A 18 15.62 5.89 4.89
N PRO A 19 15.38 5.46 6.15
CA PRO A 19 14.06 5.21 6.70
C PRO A 19 13.09 6.38 6.57
N CYS A 20 13.55 7.62 6.73
CA CYS A 20 12.69 8.80 6.70
C CYS A 20 12.05 9.00 5.33
N PHE A 21 12.84 8.82 4.28
CA PHE A 21 12.37 8.97 2.91
C PHE A 21 11.42 7.84 2.54
N ILE A 22 11.76 6.62 2.97
CA ILE A 22 10.92 5.42 2.79
C ILE A 22 9.58 5.57 3.52
N GLN A 23 9.55 6.08 4.76
CA GLN A 23 8.33 6.21 5.54
C GLN A 23 7.38 7.26 4.94
N ASN A 24 7.90 8.41 4.50
CA ASN A 24 7.07 9.46 3.91
C ASN A 24 6.46 9.00 2.56
N ILE A 25 7.26 8.33 1.71
CA ILE A 25 6.77 7.75 0.46
C ILE A 25 5.79 6.62 0.73
N SER A 26 6.11 5.71 1.66
CA SER A 26 5.24 4.59 1.99
C SER A 26 3.90 5.07 2.52
N SER A 27 3.86 6.02 3.47
CA SER A 27 2.61 6.56 3.98
C SER A 27 1.75 7.20 2.88
N PHE A 28 2.37 7.90 1.91
CA PHE A 28 1.66 8.46 0.76
C PHE A 28 1.13 7.36 -0.18
N LEU A 29 1.93 6.32 -0.45
CA LEU A 29 1.53 5.18 -1.26
C LEU A 29 0.38 4.39 -0.63
N PHE A 30 0.46 4.08 0.67
CA PHE A 30 -0.61 3.37 1.38
C PHE A 30 -1.93 4.15 1.34
N SER A 31 -1.88 5.47 1.57
CA SER A 31 -3.06 6.33 1.51
C SER A 31 -3.69 6.36 0.10
N SER A 32 -2.86 6.51 -0.93
CA SER A 32 -3.35 6.53 -2.32
C SER A 32 -3.91 5.19 -2.77
N VAL A 33 -3.25 4.08 -2.44
CA VAL A 33 -3.76 2.73 -2.79
C VAL A 33 -5.05 2.42 -2.05
N ALA A 34 -5.18 2.79 -0.78
CA ALA A 34 -6.42 2.61 -0.04
C ALA A 34 -7.58 3.38 -0.70
N ALA A 35 -7.37 4.63 -1.11
CA ALA A 35 -8.38 5.42 -1.80
C ALA A 35 -8.79 4.80 -3.16
N VAL A 36 -7.81 4.39 -3.96
CA VAL A 36 -8.05 3.74 -5.26
C VAL A 36 -8.78 2.41 -5.09
N ALA A 37 -8.40 1.60 -4.10
CA ALA A 37 -9.04 0.32 -3.82
C ALA A 37 -10.53 0.48 -3.49
N VAL A 38 -10.90 1.49 -2.71
CA VAL A 38 -12.31 1.78 -2.40
C VAL A 38 -13.09 2.17 -3.67
N ILE A 39 -12.54 3.08 -4.48
CA ILE A 39 -13.19 3.54 -5.73
C ILE A 39 -13.41 2.35 -6.68
N TYR A 40 -12.38 1.53 -6.90
CA TYR A 40 -12.50 0.35 -7.78
C TYR A 40 -13.45 -0.71 -7.23
N SER A 41 -13.50 -0.89 -5.92
CA SER A 41 -14.44 -1.82 -5.28
C SER A 41 -15.89 -1.40 -5.51
N LEU A 42 -16.20 -0.10 -5.37
CA LEU A 42 -17.53 0.44 -5.66
C LEU A 42 -17.87 0.34 -7.15
N PHE A 43 -16.91 0.64 -8.03
CA PHE A 43 -17.12 0.55 -9.47
C PHE A 43 -17.39 -0.89 -9.93
N ALA A 44 -16.64 -1.86 -9.39
CA ALA A 44 -16.85 -3.28 -9.64
C ALA A 44 -18.21 -3.75 -9.12
N ALA A 45 -18.60 -3.32 -7.91
CA ALA A 45 -19.89 -3.66 -7.32
C ALA A 45 -21.06 -3.15 -8.18
N TRP A 46 -20.99 -1.89 -8.64
CA TRP A 46 -22.02 -1.32 -9.49
C TRP A 46 -22.13 -2.04 -10.84
N LYS A 47 -20.98 -2.34 -11.46
CA LYS A 47 -20.92 -3.11 -12.71
C LYS A 47 -21.51 -4.52 -12.52
N PHE A 48 -21.25 -5.17 -11.40
CA PHE A 48 -21.79 -6.49 -11.09
C PHE A 48 -23.33 -6.48 -10.99
N VAL A 49 -23.92 -5.46 -10.34
CA VAL A 49 -25.38 -5.33 -10.22
C VAL A 49 -26.06 -5.06 -11.57
N ILE A 50 -25.49 -4.19 -12.41
CA ILE A 50 -26.06 -3.85 -13.73
C ILE A 50 -25.83 -4.97 -14.77
N SER A 51 -25.05 -6.00 -14.45
CA SER A 51 -24.71 -7.05 -15.41
C SER A 51 -25.93 -7.88 -15.87
N GLN A 52 -27.07 -7.85 -15.17
CA GLN A 52 -28.35 -8.48 -15.57
C GLN A 52 -28.24 -9.96 -16.02
N GLY A 53 -27.19 -10.68 -15.61
CA GLY A 53 -26.96 -12.07 -16.03
C GLY A 53 -26.17 -12.24 -17.34
N ASP A 54 -25.70 -11.16 -17.96
CA ASP A 54 -24.78 -11.20 -19.10
C ASP A 54 -23.42 -11.76 -18.65
N ALA A 55 -23.07 -12.94 -19.18
CA ALA A 55 -21.86 -13.67 -18.81
C ALA A 55 -20.57 -12.86 -19.06
N GLN A 56 -20.56 -12.01 -20.09
CA GLN A 56 -19.40 -11.19 -20.43
C GLN A 56 -19.19 -10.09 -19.38
N LYS A 57 -20.27 -9.39 -18.99
CA LYS A 57 -20.19 -8.33 -17.97
C LYS A 57 -19.84 -8.87 -16.59
N VAL A 58 -20.36 -10.04 -16.23
CA VAL A 58 -20.01 -10.72 -14.96
C VAL A 58 -18.55 -11.16 -14.96
N ALA A 59 -18.04 -11.73 -16.06
CA ALA A 59 -16.64 -12.12 -16.17
C ALA A 59 -15.70 -10.91 -16.03
N GLU A 60 -16.07 -9.78 -16.63
CA GLU A 60 -15.30 -8.56 -16.55
C GLU A 60 -15.33 -7.95 -15.14
N ALA A 61 -16.50 -7.90 -14.49
CA ALA A 61 -16.63 -7.44 -13.10
C ALA A 61 -15.82 -8.30 -12.13
N ARG A 62 -15.82 -9.64 -12.32
CA ARG A 62 -14.97 -10.56 -11.54
C ARG A 62 -13.49 -10.27 -11.75
N LYS A 63 -13.04 -10.05 -12.99
CA LYS A 63 -11.65 -9.66 -13.24
C LYS A 63 -11.29 -8.37 -12.50
N THR A 64 -12.11 -7.33 -12.59
CA THR A 64 -11.88 -6.06 -11.88
C THR A 64 -11.80 -6.27 -10.37
N LEU A 65 -12.70 -7.09 -9.80
CA LEU A 65 -12.68 -7.40 -8.37
C LEU A 65 -11.43 -8.18 -7.97
N THR A 66 -11.00 -9.16 -8.77
CA THR A 66 -9.76 -9.91 -8.53
C THR A 66 -8.55 -8.98 -8.56
N PHE A 67 -8.47 -8.04 -9.49
CA PHE A 67 -7.37 -7.06 -9.52
C PHE A 67 -7.40 -6.12 -8.31
N ALA A 68 -8.57 -5.66 -7.88
CA ALA A 68 -8.72 -4.84 -6.68
C ALA A 68 -8.26 -5.60 -5.41
N LEU A 69 -8.69 -6.86 -5.26
CA LEU A 69 -8.27 -7.74 -4.16
C LEU A 69 -6.79 -8.07 -4.22
N ALA A 70 -6.24 -8.34 -5.40
CA ALA A 70 -4.82 -8.61 -5.59
C ALA A 70 -3.96 -7.41 -5.20
N GLY A 71 -4.35 -6.19 -5.58
CA GLY A 71 -3.65 -4.97 -5.17
C GLY A 71 -3.66 -4.80 -3.64
N LEU A 72 -4.80 -5.05 -3.01
CA LEU A 72 -4.93 -4.96 -1.55
C LEU A 72 -4.09 -6.05 -0.85
N ALA A 73 -4.05 -7.26 -1.40
CA ALA A 73 -3.20 -8.34 -0.91
C ALA A 73 -1.70 -8.00 -1.03
N VAL A 74 -1.26 -7.40 -2.14
CA VAL A 74 0.14 -6.96 -2.32
C VAL A 74 0.54 -5.92 -1.28
N VAL A 75 -0.34 -4.96 -0.95
CA VAL A 75 -0.09 -3.96 0.09
C VAL A 75 0.08 -4.62 1.47
N LEU A 76 -0.78 -5.58 1.81
CA LEU A 76 -0.67 -6.34 3.06
C LEU A 76 0.64 -7.15 3.13
N LEU A 77 1.02 -7.80 2.02
CA LEU A 77 2.28 -8.53 1.92
C LEU A 77 3.49 -7.61 2.05
N SER A 78 3.44 -6.42 1.45
CA SER A 78 4.49 -5.42 1.57
C SER A 78 4.66 -4.96 3.03
N TYR A 79 3.56 -4.67 3.73
CA TYR A 79 3.60 -4.35 5.16
C TYR A 79 4.27 -5.45 5.98
N PHE A 80 3.89 -6.71 5.74
CA PHE A 80 4.45 -7.86 6.45
C PHE A 80 5.94 -8.05 6.17
N ALA A 81 6.35 -7.92 4.91
CA ALA A 81 7.74 -8.01 4.49
C ALA A 81 8.58 -6.90 5.16
N ILE A 82 8.11 -5.66 5.14
CA ILE A 82 8.81 -4.52 5.76
C ILE A 82 8.91 -4.73 7.27
N LYS A 83 7.83 -5.14 7.95
CA LYS A 83 7.84 -5.39 9.40
C LYS A 83 8.86 -6.47 9.79
N THR A 84 8.97 -7.54 8.98
CA THR A 84 9.94 -8.61 9.21
C THR A 84 11.37 -8.08 9.09
N LEU A 85 11.64 -7.20 8.12
CA LEU A 85 12.94 -6.54 7.97
C LEU A 85 13.22 -5.56 9.12
N SER A 86 12.22 -4.79 9.57
CA SER A 86 12.33 -3.87 10.71
C SER A 86 12.73 -4.59 11.99
N GLN A 87 12.21 -5.80 12.24
CA GLN A 87 12.57 -6.59 13.43
C GLN A 87 14.03 -7.07 13.41
N ILE A 88 14.60 -7.35 12.24
CA ILE A 88 15.99 -7.78 12.08
C ILE A 88 16.94 -6.59 12.16
N LEU A 89 16.53 -5.44 11.60
CA LEU A 89 17.33 -4.22 11.51
C LEU A 89 17.19 -3.33 12.76
N GLY A 90 16.18 -3.56 13.60
CA GLY A 90 15.90 -2.74 14.80
C GLY A 90 15.42 -1.32 14.48
N ILE A 91 14.93 -1.08 13.27
CA ILE A 91 14.53 0.25 12.77
C ILE A 91 13.12 0.13 12.19
N ASP A 92 12.19 0.97 12.65
CA ASP A 92 10.84 1.05 12.06
C ASP A 92 10.86 1.87 10.77
N LEU A 93 10.54 1.20 9.66
CA LEU A 93 10.50 1.75 8.30
C LEU A 93 9.09 2.19 7.87
N LEU A 94 8.07 1.92 8.68
CA LEU A 94 6.65 2.11 8.33
C LEU A 94 5.90 2.73 9.51
#